data_AF-A0A7X8ZEE7-F1
#
_entry.id   AF-A0A7X8ZEE7-F1
#
_cell.length_a   1.000
_cell.length_b   1.000
_cell.length_c   1.000
_cell.angle_alpha   90.00
_cell.angle_beta   90.00
_cell.angle_gamma   90.00
#
_symmetry.space_group_name_H-M   'P 1'
#
loop_
_entity.id
_entity.type
_entity.pdbx_description
1 polymer ?
#
loop_
_entity_poly.entity_id
_entity_poly.type
_entity_poly.pdbx_seq_one_letter_code
_entity_poly.pdbx_strand_id
1 'polypeptide(L)' 'MSKQFPGDPHVRVSDSERSAALAALGQYYAEGRLSMEETDDRCTAVAGAKTREDLNKLFTDLPQREIATAAGQEITYTAT' A
#
# COMPACT_ATOMS: atom_id res chain seq x y z
N MET A 1 9.42 15.05 -2.22
CA MET A 1 8.86 14.22 -1.13
C MET A 1 7.57 13.61 -1.63
N SER A 2 7.68 12.56 -2.44
CA SER A 2 6.52 11.93 -3.07
C SER A 2 5.86 11.01 -2.04
N LYS A 3 4.54 11.12 -1.90
CA LYS A 3 3.75 10.29 -0.97
C LYS A 3 2.93 9.30 -1.78
N GLN A 4 2.95 8.03 -1.39
CA GLN A 4 2.19 6.97 -2.04
C GLN A 4 0.72 6.95 -1.64
N PHE A 5 0.41 7.42 -0.42
CA PHE A 5 -0.95 7.62 0.06
C PHE A 5 -1.18 9.13 0.26
N PRO A 6 -1.76 9.83 -0.74
CA PRO A 6 -2.02 11.26 -0.65
C PRO A 6 -3.17 11.59 0.33
N GLY A 7 -3.17 12.83 0.84
CA GLY A 7 -4.14 13.32 1.82
C GLY A 7 -3.52 13.62 3.20
N ASP A 8 -4.37 13.84 4.20
CA ASP A 8 -3.94 14.18 5.55
C ASP A 8 -3.14 13.03 6.21
N PRO A 9 -1.88 13.25 6.64
CA PRO A 9 -1.03 12.21 7.20
C PRO A 9 -1.54 11.65 8.53
N HIS A 10 -2.31 12.45 9.28
CA HIS A 10 -2.88 12.07 10.58
C HIS A 10 -4.23 11.34 10.47
N VAL A 11 -4.80 11.21 9.26
CA VAL A 11 -6.04 10.48 9.05
C VAL A 11 -5.80 8.98 9.17
N ARG A 12 -6.78 8.28 9.74
CA ARG A 12 -6.73 6.84 9.93
C ARG A 12 -6.76 6.10 8.60
N VAL A 13 -5.95 5.07 8.52
CA VAL A 13 -5.88 4.18 7.35
C VAL A 13 -7.17 3.37 7.25
N SER A 14 -7.80 3.42 6.07
CA SER A 14 -8.95 2.59 5.73
C SER A 14 -8.51 1.19 5.31
N ASP A 15 -9.41 0.23 5.37
CA ASP A 15 -9.11 -1.14 4.93
C ASP A 15 -8.60 -1.19 3.48
N SER A 16 -9.23 -0.43 2.57
CA SER A 16 -8.82 -0.32 1.17
C SER A 16 -7.38 0.20 0.99
N GLU A 17 -6.94 1.13 1.84
CA GLU A 17 -5.58 1.65 1.80
C GLU A 17 -4.58 0.59 2.28
N ARG A 18 -4.95 -0.20 3.29
CA ARG A 18 -4.16 -1.33 3.77
C ARG A 18 -4.05 -2.42 2.70
N SER A 19 -5.15 -2.80 2.05
CA SER A 19 -5.14 -3.77 0.95
C SER A 19 -4.29 -3.29 -0.22
N ALA A 20 -4.39 -2.01 -0.58
CA ALA A 20 -3.57 -1.40 -1.63
C ALA A 20 -2.07 -1.44 -1.26
N ALA A 21 -1.72 -1.15 -0.01
CA ALA A 21 -0.35 -1.26 0.49
C ALA A 21 0.19 -2.70 0.38
N LEU A 22 -0.58 -3.70 0.80
CA LEU A 22 -0.20 -5.11 0.69
C LEU A 22 0.00 -5.55 -0.77
N ALA A 23 -0.89 -5.11 -1.67
CA ALA A 23 -0.75 -5.39 -3.11
C ALA A 23 0.53 -4.76 -3.69
N ALA A 24 0.87 -3.54 -3.27
CA ALA A 24 2.11 -2.87 -3.68
C ALA A 24 3.36 -3.65 -3.20
N LEU A 25 3.39 -4.10 -1.93
CA LEU A 25 4.48 -4.92 -1.40
C LEU A 25 4.68 -6.20 -2.22
N GLY A 26 3.59 -6.88 -2.59
CA GLY A 26 3.64 -8.06 -3.46
C GLY A 26 4.25 -7.78 -4.83
N GLN A 27 4.00 -6.60 -5.41
CA GLN A 27 4.65 -6.21 -6.67
C GLN A 27 6.15 -5.97 -6.50
N TYR A 28 6.57 -5.25 -5.46
CA TYR A 28 8.00 -5.02 -5.21
C TYR A 28 8.76 -6.31 -4.94
N TYR A 29 8.11 -7.28 -4.27
CA TYR A 29 8.65 -8.63 -4.13
C TYR A 29 8.82 -9.33 -5.48
N ALA A 30 7.79 -9.29 -6.33
CA ALA A 30 7.85 -9.89 -7.67
C ALA A 30 8.93 -9.25 -8.58
N GLU A 31 9.24 -7.98 -8.36
CA GLU A 31 10.32 -7.26 -9.03
C GLU A 31 11.72 -7.55 -8.45
N GLY A 32 11.81 -8.33 -7.38
CA GLY A 32 13.06 -8.63 -6.67
C GLY A 32 13.64 -7.42 -5.94
N ARG A 33 12.82 -6.41 -5.62
CA ARG A 33 13.21 -5.22 -4.85
C ARG A 33 13.13 -5.46 -3.34
N LEU A 34 12.27 -6.37 -2.92
CA LEU A 34 12.14 -6.81 -1.54
C LEU A 34 12.40 -8.31 -1.46
N SER A 35 13.11 -8.73 -0.43
CA SER A 35 13.17 -10.13 -0.04
C SER A 35 11.85 -10.61 0.59
N MET A 36 11.70 -11.92 0.76
CA MET A 36 10.54 -12.50 1.44
C MET A 36 10.42 -12.00 2.88
N GLU A 37 11.53 -11.93 3.61
CA GLU A 37 11.58 -11.42 4.98
C GLU A 37 11.19 -9.93 5.05
N GLU A 38 11.71 -9.09 4.15
CA GLU A 38 11.33 -7.67 4.12
C GLU A 38 9.85 -7.47 3.77
N THR A 39 9.33 -8.32 2.88
CA THR A 39 7.91 -8.27 2.50
C THR A 39 7.02 -8.66 3.68
N ASP A 40 7.38 -9.70 4.43
CA ASP A 40 6.64 -10.15 5.62
C ASP A 40 6.65 -9.11 6.75
N ASP A 41 7.83 -8.54 7.05
CA ASP A 41 7.98 -7.49 8.06
C ASP A 41 7.12 -6.26 7.70
N ARG A 42 7.20 -5.81 6.44
CA ARG A 42 6.39 -4.68 5.96
C ARG A 42 4.90 -5.01 5.93
N CYS A 43 4.50 -6.23 5.62
CA CYS A 43 3.09 -6.67 5.68
C CYS A 43 2.53 -6.58 7.11
N THR A 44 3.33 -7.00 8.09
CA THR A 44 2.97 -6.90 9.51
C THR A 44 2.86 -5.43 9.95
N ALA A 45 3.79 -4.59 9.50
CA ALA A 45 3.74 -3.15 9.77
C ALA A 45 2.50 -2.48 9.12
N VAL A 46 2.16 -2.83 7.88
CA VAL A 46 0.94 -2.38 7.19
C VAL A 46 -0.32 -2.80 7.95
N ALA A 47 -0.36 -4.00 8.52
CA ALA A 47 -1.48 -4.46 9.34
C ALA A 47 -1.63 -3.64 10.65
N GLY A 48 -0.52 -3.25 11.27
CA GLY A 48 -0.48 -2.41 12.46
C GLY A 48 -0.67 -0.91 12.21
N ALA A 49 -0.58 -0.48 10.95
CA ALA A 49 -0.62 0.94 10.58
C ALA A 49 -1.94 1.60 10.95
N LYS A 50 -1.84 2.68 11.74
CA LYS A 50 -3.00 3.45 12.21
C LYS A 50 -3.27 4.68 11.37
N THR A 51 -2.25 5.28 10.77
CA THR A 51 -2.36 6.54 10.02
C THR A 51 -1.71 6.44 8.64
N ARG A 52 -2.11 7.32 7.72
CA ARG A 52 -1.52 7.39 6.37
C ARG A 52 -0.04 7.72 6.40
N GLU A 53 0.42 8.46 7.40
CA GLU A 53 1.85 8.69 7.61
C GLU A 53 2.62 7.40 7.87
N ASP A 54 2.05 6.52 8.71
CA ASP A 54 2.64 5.24 9.05
C ASP A 54 2.81 4.37 7.79
N LEU A 55 1.77 4.29 6.95
CA LEU A 55 1.87 3.64 5.65
C LEU A 55 2.95 4.28 4.77
N ASN A 56 2.97 5.61 4.60
CA ASN A 56 3.94 6.27 3.71
C ASN A 56 5.40 6.05 4.14
N LYS A 57 5.68 5.86 5.44
CA LYS A 57 7.03 5.55 5.93
C LYS A 57 7.51 4.18 5.42
N LEU A 58 6.62 3.21 5.33
CA LEU A 58 6.93 1.85 4.86
C LEU A 58 7.31 1.79 3.38
N PHE A 59 7.01 2.85 2.61
CA PHE A 59 7.31 2.91 1.19
C PHE A 59 8.24 4.07 0.79
N THR A 60 8.77 4.84 1.75
CA THR A 60 9.66 5.98 1.46
C THR A 60 10.94 5.58 0.72
N ASP A 61 11.41 4.36 0.95
CA ASP A 61 12.60 3.77 0.31
C ASP A 61 12.32 3.18 -1.08
N LEU A 62 11.04 2.97 -1.41
CA LEU A 62 10.63 2.33 -2.66
C LEU A 62 10.25 3.37 -3.72
N PRO A 63 10.47 3.07 -5.01
CA PRO A 63 10.07 3.98 -6.07
C PRO A 63 8.55 4.14 -6.05
N GLN A 64 8.10 5.40 -6.11
CA GLN A 64 6.68 5.72 -6.06
C GLN A 64 5.94 5.02 -7.20
N ARG A 65 5.00 4.14 -6.81
CA ARG A 65 4.02 3.55 -7.71
C ARG A 65 2.69 4.23 -7.51
N GLU A 66 1.94 4.43 -8.59
CA GLU A 66 0.51 4.76 -8.49
C GLU A 66 -0.21 3.55 -7.89
N ILE A 67 -0.24 3.49 -6.56
CA ILE A 67 -1.10 2.54 -5.89
C ILE A 67 -2.50 3.05 -6.12
N ALA A 68 -3.25 2.35 -6.96
CA ALA A 68 -4.68 2.56 -7.05
C ALA A 68 -5.29 2.18 -5.69
N THR A 69 -5.34 3.15 -4.76
CA THR A 69 -6.28 3.04 -3.65
C THR A 69 -7.64 2.93 -4.32
N ALA A 70 -8.35 1.84 -4.06
CA ALA A 70 -9.64 1.57 -4.69
C ALA A 70 -10.73 2.52 -4.15
N ALA A 71 -10.48 3.83 -4.12
CA ALA A 71 -11.52 4.84 -4.25
C ALA A 71 -11.91 4.90 -5.74
N GLY A 72 -12.61 3.86 -6.21
CA GLY A 72 -13.18 3.82 -7.56
C GLY A 72 -12.71 2.69 -8.49
N GLN A 73 -12.29 1.54 -7.98
CA GLN A 73 -12.40 0.33 -8.82
C GLN A 73 -13.84 -0.16 -8.76
N GLU A 74 -14.67 0.44 -9.61
CA GLU A 74 -15.86 -0.23 -10.13
C GLU A 74 -15.36 -1.51 -10.81
N ILE A 75 -15.26 -2.60 -10.03
CA ILE A 75 -15.14 -3.93 -10.61
C ILE A 75 -16.52 -4.23 -11.16
N THR A 76 -16.77 -3.83 -12.41
CA THR A 76 -17.98 -4.21 -13.13
C THR A 76 -17.90 -5.73 -13.35
N TYR A 77 -18.48 -6.50 -12.44
CA TYR A 77 -18.76 -7.92 -12.66
C TYR A 77 -19.86 -8.01 -13.71
N THR A 78 -19.52 -7.92 -15.00
CA THR A 78 -20.45 -8.35 -16.05
C THR A 78 -20.53 -9.87 -16.01
N ALA A 79 -21.46 -10.40 -15.22
CA ALA A 79 -21.96 -11.75 -15.39
C ALA A 79 -22.62 -11.84 -16.78
N THR A 80 -22.21 -12.81 -17.59
CA THR A 80 -22.84 -13.19 -18.87
C THR A 80 -23.76 -14.38 -18.64
#